data_AF-D8T690-F1
#
_entry.id   AF-D8T690-F1
#
_cell.length_a   1.000
_cell.length_b   1.000
_cell.length_c   1.000
_cell.angle_alpha   90.00
_cell.angle_beta   90.00
_cell.angle_gamma   90.00
#
_symmetry.space_group_name_H-M   'P 1'
#
loop_
_entity.id
_entity.type
_entity.pdbx_description
1 polymer ?
#
loop_
_entity_poly.entity_id
_entity_poly.type
_entity_poly.pdbx_seq_one_letter_code
_entity_poly.pdbx_strand_id
1 'polypeptide(L)'
;SSARCQVPACHADLTPLKGYHQRHRVCLTCANATSVWVRGQDQRYCQQCGKFHPLGDFDEGKRSCRRKLERHNDRRRRKLPESG
;
A
#
# COMPACT_ATOMS: atom_id res chain seq x y z
N SER A 1 -17.16 -19.80 -1.75
CA SER A 1 -16.60 -18.67 -2.52
C SER A 1 -15.13 -18.53 -2.18
N SER A 2 -14.20 -18.90 -3.08
CA SER A 2 -12.76 -18.78 -2.83
C SER A 2 -12.35 -17.31 -2.96
N ALA A 3 -11.96 -16.69 -1.83
CA ALA A 3 -11.34 -15.38 -1.86
C ALA A 3 -9.85 -15.59 -2.16
N ARG A 4 -9.41 -15.24 -3.36
CA ARG A 4 -7.98 -15.32 -3.76
C ARG A 4 -7.35 -13.95 -3.77
N CYS A 5 -6.04 -13.90 -3.62
CA CYS A 5 -5.30 -12.65 -3.76
C CYS A 5 -5.51 -12.06 -5.16
N GLN A 6 -5.68 -10.74 -5.23
CA GLN A 6 -5.85 -10.02 -6.50
C GLN A 6 -4.57 -9.92 -7.34
N VAL A 7 -3.43 -10.32 -6.78
CA VAL A 7 -2.14 -10.30 -7.46
C VAL A 7 -2.10 -11.52 -8.40
N PRO A 8 -1.97 -11.34 -9.72
CA PRO A 8 -2.00 -12.47 -10.65
C PRO A 8 -0.81 -13.43 -10.47
N ALA A 9 0.33 -12.92 -10.02
CA ALA A 9 1.47 -13.77 -9.65
C ALA A 9 1.25 -14.51 -8.32
N CYS A 10 0.21 -14.18 -7.55
CA CYS A 10 -0.07 -14.77 -6.26
C CYS A 10 -1.50 -15.33 -6.22
N HIS A 11 -1.62 -16.65 -6.38
CA HIS A 11 -2.89 -17.35 -6.22
C HIS A 11 -3.13 -17.80 -4.77
N ALA A 12 -2.57 -17.07 -3.80
CA ALA A 12 -2.74 -17.40 -2.39
C ALA A 12 -4.21 -17.38 -1.99
N ASP A 13 -4.62 -18.42 -1.28
CA ASP A 13 -5.97 -18.56 -0.78
C ASP A 13 -6.14 -17.69 0.48
N LEU A 14 -7.15 -16.81 0.47
CA LEU A 14 -7.49 -15.89 1.55
C LEU A 14 -8.63 -16.43 2.42
N THR A 15 -9.14 -17.63 2.15
CA THR A 15 -10.14 -18.30 3.00
C THR A 15 -9.66 -18.46 4.44
N PRO A 16 -8.38 -18.83 4.72
CA PRO A 16 -7.89 -18.86 6.11
C PRO A 16 -7.64 -17.46 6.69
N LEU A 17 -7.56 -16.42 5.86
CA LEU A 17 -7.28 -15.05 6.29
C LEU A 17 -8.60 -14.30 6.58
N LYS A 18 -8.82 -13.93 7.84
CA LYS A 18 -10.01 -13.14 8.26
C LYS A 18 -9.74 -11.63 8.26
N GLY A 19 -10.81 -10.85 8.05
CA GLY A 19 -10.81 -9.40 8.23
C GLY A 19 -10.20 -8.60 7.07
N TYR A 20 -9.14 -7.83 7.36
CA TYR A 20 -8.52 -6.86 6.44
C TYR A 20 -8.06 -7.50 5.11
N HIS A 21 -7.38 -8.63 5.18
CA HIS A 21 -6.86 -9.36 4.02
C HIS A 21 -7.97 -9.81 3.06
N GLN A 22 -9.09 -10.28 3.62
CA GLN A 22 -10.25 -10.71 2.83
C GLN A 22 -10.97 -9.51 2.19
N ARG A 23 -11.12 -8.41 2.95
CA ARG A 23 -11.73 -7.17 2.46
C ARG A 23 -10.94 -6.53 1.32
N HIS A 24 -9.61 -6.53 1.42
CA HIS A 24 -8.71 -5.95 0.43
C HIS A 24 -8.19 -6.96 -0.61
N ARG A 25 -8.66 -8.21 -0.54
CA ARG A 25 -8.24 -9.32 -1.42
C ARG A 25 -6.72 -9.41 -1.57
N VAL A 26 -6.00 -9.35 -0.46
CA VAL A 26 -4.54 -9.37 -0.40
C VAL A 26 -4.07 -10.36 0.66
N CYS A 27 -3.07 -11.19 0.35
CA CYS A 27 -2.47 -12.09 1.33
C CYS A 27 -1.41 -11.39 2.17
N LEU A 28 -1.06 -11.96 3.31
CA LEU A 28 -0.02 -11.43 4.20
C LEU A 28 1.33 -11.26 3.48
N THR A 29 1.66 -12.19 2.58
CA THR A 29 2.89 -12.16 1.79
C THR A 29 2.93 -10.96 0.86
N CYS A 30 1.89 -10.73 0.03
CA CYS A 30 1.84 -9.58 -0.86
C CYS A 30 1.69 -8.24 -0.11
N ALA A 31 1.07 -8.24 1.06
CA ALA A 31 0.99 -7.06 1.91
C ALA A 31 2.35 -6.66 2.50
N ASN A 32 3.23 -7.64 2.78
CA ASN A 32 4.59 -7.43 3.28
C ASN A 32 5.66 -7.39 2.18
N ALA A 33 5.33 -7.82 0.96
CA ALA A 33 6.24 -7.81 -0.17
C ALA A 33 6.70 -6.38 -0.50
N THR A 34 7.97 -6.26 -0.88
CA THR A 34 8.56 -5.00 -1.36
C THR A 34 7.97 -4.58 -2.70
N SER A 35 7.73 -5.54 -3.59
CA SER A 35 7.02 -5.36 -4.85
C SER A 35 6.27 -6.63 -5.26
N VAL A 36 5.24 -6.46 -6.07
CA VAL A 36 4.44 -7.53 -6.68
C VAL A 36 4.13 -7.15 -8.13
N TRP A 37 4.19 -8.12 -9.04
CA TRP A 37 3.85 -7.87 -10.43
C TRP A 37 2.33 -7.92 -10.65
N VAL A 38 1.73 -6.77 -10.95
CA VAL A 38 0.27 -6.62 -11.10
C VAL A 38 -0.03 -5.73 -12.29
N ARG A 39 -0.88 -6.21 -13.22
CA ARG A 39 -1.26 -5.49 -14.45
C ARG A 39 -0.07 -5.05 -15.32
N GLY A 40 0.98 -5.87 -15.40
CA GLY A 40 2.12 -5.65 -16.29
C GLY A 40 3.17 -4.67 -15.76
N GLN A 41 3.16 -4.36 -14.46
CA GLN A 41 4.14 -3.50 -13.82
C GLN A 41 4.35 -3.90 -12.35
N ASP A 42 5.48 -3.49 -11.78
CA ASP A 42 5.72 -3.62 -10.36
C ASP A 42 4.87 -2.66 -9.53
N GLN A 43 4.07 -3.23 -8.64
CA GLN A 43 3.25 -2.51 -7.68
C GLN A 43 3.61 -2.90 -6.26
N ARG A 44 3.33 -2.02 -5.31
CA ARG A 44 3.53 -2.25 -3.88
C ARG A 44 2.27 -1.93 -3.12
N TYR A 45 2.03 -2.71 -2.06
CA TYR A 45 0.87 -2.52 -1.20
C TYR A 45 1.08 -1.34 -0.26
N CYS A 46 0.19 -0.34 -0.33
CA CYS A 46 0.20 0.79 0.61
C CYS A 46 -0.72 0.48 1.79
N GLN A 47 -0.15 0.23 2.97
CA GLN A 47 -0.90 -0.06 4.20
C GLN A 47 -1.85 1.09 4.60
N GLN A 48 -1.50 2.34 4.30
CA GLN A 48 -2.34 3.50 4.59
C GLN A 48 -3.53 3.66 3.63
N CYS A 49 -3.43 3.15 2.41
CA CYS A 49 -4.48 3.26 1.40
C CYS A 49 -5.28 1.96 1.24
N GLY A 50 -4.73 0.83 1.70
CA GLY A 50 -5.31 -0.50 1.52
C GLY A 50 -5.38 -0.93 0.06
N LYS A 51 -4.48 -0.42 -0.80
CA LYS A 51 -4.46 -0.65 -2.25
C LYS A 51 -3.03 -0.78 -2.78
N PHE A 52 -2.90 -1.44 -3.93
CA PHE A 52 -1.66 -1.50 -4.68
C PHE A 52 -1.46 -0.22 -5.49
N HIS A 53 -0.26 0.34 -5.40
CA HIS A 53 0.20 1.47 -6.19
C HIS A 53 1.46 1.06 -6.96
N PRO A 54 1.74 1.61 -8.14
CA PRO A 54 2.99 1.33 -8.84
C PRO A 54 4.18 1.75 -7.99
N LEU A 55 5.32 1.07 -8.11
CA LEU A 55 6.53 1.42 -7.35
C LEU A 55 6.95 2.88 -7.54
N GLY A 56 6.71 3.45 -8.72
CA GLY A 56 6.97 4.87 -9.00
C GLY A 56 6.20 5.84 -8.09
N ASP A 57 5.07 5.45 -7.50
CA ASP A 57 4.30 6.26 -6.54
C ASP A 57 4.86 6.20 -5.10
N PHE A 58 5.89 5.39 -4.84
CA PHE A 58 6.57 5.30 -3.56
C PHE A 58 7.91 6.04 -3.62
N ASP A 59 8.29 6.70 -2.52
CA ASP A 59 9.66 7.18 -2.33
C ASP A 59 10.56 6.02 -1.89
N GLU A 60 11.77 5.93 -2.46
CA GLU A 60 12.80 5.00 -2.01
C GLU A 60 13.06 5.20 -0.50
N GLY A 61 12.82 4.14 0.28
CA GLY A 61 12.95 4.16 1.74
C GLY A 61 11.64 4.35 2.53
N LYS A 62 10.48 4.63 1.90
CA LYS A 62 9.20 4.78 2.61
C LYS A 62 8.13 3.79 2.15
N ARG A 63 7.45 3.17 3.13
CA ARG A 63 6.34 2.21 2.90
C ARG A 63 4.99 2.88 2.59
N SER A 64 4.94 4.20 2.42
CA SER A 64 3.72 4.97 2.16
C SER A 64 3.88 5.77 0.86
N CYS A 65 2.83 5.85 0.05
CA CYS A 65 2.85 6.57 -1.22
C CYS A 65 3.12 8.08 -1.06
N ARG A 66 3.81 8.67 -2.05
CA ARG A 66 4.22 10.09 -2.11
C ARG A 66 3.09 11.05 -1.74
N ARG A 67 1.89 10.77 -2.27
CA ARG A 67 0.69 11.61 -2.13
C ARG A 67 0.31 11.92 -0.68
N LYS A 68 0.62 11.05 0.28
CA LYS A 68 0.31 11.29 1.70
C LYS A 68 1.45 11.95 2.47
N LEU A 69 2.69 11.77 2.03
CA LEU A 69 3.87 12.40 2.61
C LEU A 69 3.86 13.92 2.39
N GLU A 70 3.46 14.34 1.18
CA GLU A 70 3.34 15.76 0.82
C GLU A 70 2.32 16.50 1.70
N ARG A 71 1.15 15.89 1.94
CA ARG A 71 0.13 16.43 2.88
C ARG A 71 0.64 16.52 4.32
N HIS A 72 1.57 15.67 4.73
CA HIS A 72 2.19 15.74 6.06
C HIS A 72 3.22 16.87 6.15
N ASN A 73 4.03 17.04 5.11
CA ASN A 73 5.03 18.12 5.06
C ASN A 73 4.36 19.49 5.00
N ASP A 74 3.29 19.68 4.23
CA ASP A 74 2.55 20.95 4.18
C ASP A 74 1.95 21.32 5.54
N ARG A 75 1.36 20.33 6.24
CA ARG A 75 0.85 20.54 7.60
C ARG A 75 1.92 20.85 8.63
N ARG A 76 3.15 20.34 8.48
CA ARG A 76 4.27 20.75 9.33
C ARG A 76 4.75 22.17 9.00
N ARG A 77 4.78 22.55 7.71
CA ARG A 77 5.14 23.91 7.28
C ARG A 77 4.21 24.96 7.87
N ARG A 78 2.91 24.67 7.98
CA ARG A 78 1.90 25.57 8.58
C ARG A 78 1.94 25.64 10.11
N LYS A 79 2.79 24.86 10.78
CA LYS A 79 2.93 24.82 12.25
C LYS A 79 4.26 25.40 12.74
N LEU A 80 4.96 26.22 11.95
CA LEU A 80 5.84 27.20 12.59
C LEU A 80 4.92 28.29 13.17
N PRO A 81 4.90 28.50 14.50
CA PRO A 81 4.26 29.69 15.04
C PRO A 81 4.99 30.88 14.45
N GLU A 82 4.24 31.82 13.88
CA GLU A 82 4.73 33.18 13.79
C GLU A 82 5.08 33.59 15.22
N SER A 83 6.38 33.70 15.52
CA SER A 83 6.85 34.39 16.70
C SER A 83 6.42 35.85 16.54
N GLY A 84 5.25 36.16 17.08
CA GLY A 84 4.86 37.51 17.50
C GLY A 84 5.11 37.63 18.99
#